data_AF-A0A3D2WUY2-F1
#
_entry.id   AF-A0A3D2WUY2-F1
#
_cell.length_a   1.000
_cell.length_b   1.000
_cell.length_c   1.000
_cell.angle_alpha   90.00
_cell.angle_beta   90.00
_cell.angle_gamma   90.00
#
_symmetry.space_group_name_H-M   'P 1'
#
loop_
_entity.id
_entity.type
_entity.pdbx_description
1 polymer ?
#
loop_
_entity_poly.entity_id
_entity_poly.type
_entity_poly.pdbx_seq_one_letter_code
_entity_poly.pdbx_strand_id
1 'polypeptide(L)'
;LGEFVGVAKFAGEITADFIDGLKSVIDSGEKTAFFEKGIDKILDMHDIYYEDISDIPVIEIDFPEDLEKARKKIYPRIKAMDEN
;
A
#
# COMPACT_ATOMS: atom_id res chain seq x y z
N LEU A 1 -10.48 12.25 0.14
CA LEU A 1 -10.37 10.78 0.11
C LEU A 1 -8.92 10.47 -0.22
N GLY A 2 -8.27 9.58 0.53
CA GLY A 2 -6.92 9.10 0.22
C GLY A 2 -6.98 7.76 -0.52
N GLU A 3 -5.85 7.34 -1.07
CA GLU A 3 -5.65 6.03 -1.72
C GLU A 3 -4.41 5.37 -1.13
N PHE A 4 -4.47 4.06 -0.90
CA PHE A 4 -3.32 3.30 -0.47
C PHE A 4 -2.41 3.03 -1.67
N VAL A 5 -1.14 3.44 -1.58
CA VAL A 5 -0.21 3.43 -2.72
C VAL A 5 0.65 2.17 -2.83
N GLY A 6 0.28 1.09 -2.11
CA GLY A 6 1.02 -0.17 -2.14
C GLY A 6 2.27 -0.21 -1.24
N VAL A 7 2.53 0.83 -0.44
CA VAL A 7 3.70 0.90 0.46
C VAL A 7 3.26 1.19 1.90
N ALA A 8 3.63 0.30 2.81
CA ALA A 8 3.41 0.46 4.25
C ALA A 8 4.64 0.00 5.03
N LYS A 9 4.86 0.60 6.21
CA LYS A 9 5.90 0.18 7.16
C LYS A 9 5.25 -0.32 8.44
N PHE A 10 5.54 -1.56 8.79
CA PHE A 10 5.04 -2.21 10.01
C PHE A 10 6.17 -2.39 11.02
N ALA A 11 5.93 -2.02 12.27
CA ALA A 11 6.83 -2.34 13.38
C ALA A 11 6.85 -3.86 13.62
N GLY A 12 7.93 -4.42 14.16
CA GLY A 12 8.00 -5.87 14.38
C GLY A 12 6.86 -6.41 15.26
N GLU A 13 6.43 -5.63 16.25
CA GLU A 13 5.38 -6.00 17.20
C GLU A 13 3.99 -6.19 16.56
N ILE A 14 3.65 -5.46 15.50
CA ILE A 14 2.35 -5.58 14.82
C ILE A 14 2.27 -6.81 13.91
N THR A 15 3.42 -7.37 13.51
CA THR A 15 3.46 -8.37 12.44
C THR A 15 2.78 -9.69 12.81
N ALA A 16 2.84 -10.09 14.08
CA ALA A 16 2.20 -11.32 14.56
C ALA A 16 0.68 -11.24 14.40
N ASP A 17 0.07 -10.16 14.89
CA ASP A 17 -1.37 -9.94 14.80
C ASP A 17 -1.82 -9.73 13.34
N PHE A 18 -1.00 -9.04 12.53
CA PHE A 18 -1.30 -8.88 11.11
C PHE A 18 -1.31 -10.22 10.36
N ILE A 19 -0.35 -11.11 10.65
CA ILE A 19 -0.32 -12.48 10.09
C ILE A 19 -1.59 -13.24 10.47
N ASP A 20 -2.04 -13.13 11.72
CA ASP A 20 -3.25 -13.82 12.18
C ASP A 20 -4.53 -13.21 11.58
N GLY A 21 -4.55 -11.89 11.36
CA GLY A 21 -5.60 -11.21 10.57
C GLY A 21 -5.69 -11.74 9.15
N LEU A 22 -4.55 -11.91 8.46
CA LEU A 22 -4.49 -12.50 7.12
C LEU A 22 -4.99 -13.95 7.10
N LYS A 23 -4.55 -14.79 8.06
CA LYS A 23 -5.03 -16.17 8.18
C LYS A 23 -6.54 -16.23 8.39
N SER A 24 -7.09 -15.38 9.24
CA SER A 24 -8.54 -15.32 9.48
C SER A 24 -9.34 -15.05 8.20
N VAL A 25 -8.83 -14.17 7.32
CA VAL A 25 -9.45 -13.91 6.01
C VAL A 25 -9.37 -15.16 5.12
N ILE A 26 -8.22 -15.83 5.07
CA ILE A 26 -8.06 -17.09 4.31
C ILE A 26 -9.01 -18.18 4.81
N ASP A 27 -9.07 -18.39 6.13
CA ASP A 27 -9.88 -19.43 6.77
C ASP A 27 -11.38 -19.18 6.59
N SER A 28 -11.79 -17.93 6.37
CA SER A 28 -13.18 -17.59 6.02
C SER A 28 -13.58 -18.06 4.61
N GLY A 29 -12.62 -18.51 3.79
CA GLY A 29 -12.83 -19.00 2.43
C GLY A 29 -12.94 -17.89 1.37
N GLU A 30 -12.66 -16.64 1.72
CA GLU A 30 -12.70 -15.51 0.81
C GLU A 30 -11.45 -15.44 -0.07
N LYS A 31 -11.64 -15.65 -1.38
CA LYS A 31 -10.53 -15.81 -2.34
C LYS A 31 -10.14 -14.54 -3.09
N THR A 32 -10.94 -13.49 -2.97
CA THR A 32 -10.78 -12.23 -3.72
C THR A 32 -10.55 -11.04 -2.80
N ALA A 33 -10.31 -11.29 -1.51
CA ALA A 33 -9.96 -10.25 -0.57
C ALA A 33 -8.55 -9.71 -0.88
N PHE A 34 -8.42 -8.40 -0.86
CA PHE A 34 -7.10 -7.77 -0.81
C PHE A 34 -6.53 -7.86 0.61
N PHE A 35 -5.22 -7.65 0.73
CA PHE A 35 -4.51 -7.86 1.99
C PHE A 35 -4.88 -6.82 3.06
N GLU A 36 -5.39 -5.66 2.64
CA GLU A 36 -5.94 -4.59 3.49
C GLU A 36 -7.06 -5.11 4.39
N LYS A 37 -7.79 -6.14 3.95
CA LYS A 37 -8.79 -6.81 4.79
C LYS A 37 -8.18 -7.50 6.01
N GLY A 38 -6.92 -7.92 5.93
CA GLY A 38 -6.14 -8.39 7.08
C GLY A 38 -5.71 -7.25 8.00
N ILE A 39 -5.44 -6.06 7.45
CA ILE A 39 -5.17 -4.86 8.25
C ILE A 39 -6.43 -4.43 9.01
N ASP A 40 -7.61 -4.48 8.36
CA ASP A 40 -8.90 -4.15 8.99
C ASP A 40 -9.16 -4.96 10.27
N LYS A 41 -8.63 -6.19 10.35
CA LYS A 41 -8.77 -7.06 11.53
C LYS A 41 -7.98 -6.58 12.74
N ILE A 42 -6.99 -5.72 12.55
CA ILE A 42 -6.05 -5.31 13.58
C ILE A 42 -6.12 -3.81 13.93
N LEU A 43 -6.97 -3.04 13.25
CA LEU A 43 -7.10 -1.58 13.46
C LEU A 43 -7.52 -1.22 14.89
N ASP A 44 -8.29 -2.06 15.56
CA ASP A 44 -8.73 -1.82 16.95
C ASP A 44 -7.65 -2.22 17.99
N MET A 45 -6.56 -2.87 17.56
CA MET A 45 -5.52 -3.40 18.43
C MET A 45 -4.23 -2.57 18.38
N HIS A 46 -3.98 -1.88 17.27
CA HIS A 46 -2.74 -1.15 17.01
C HIS A 46 -3.02 0.23 16.44
N ASP A 47 -2.19 1.19 16.84
CA ASP A 47 -2.17 2.51 16.23
C ASP A 47 -1.58 2.42 14.81
N ILE A 48 -2.44 2.50 13.80
CA ILE A 48 -2.06 2.54 12.39
C ILE A 48 -2.35 3.93 11.84
N TYR A 49 -1.31 4.56 11.28
CA TYR A 49 -1.39 5.90 10.72
C TYR A 49 -1.17 5.87 9.21
N TYR A 50 -1.60 6.93 8.53
CA TYR A 50 -1.24 7.21 7.15
C TYR A 50 -0.25 8.39 7.10
N GLU A 51 0.56 8.43 6.05
CA GLU A 51 1.38 9.59 5.71
C GLU A 51 0.81 10.25 4.46
N ASP A 52 0.66 11.57 4.49
CA ASP A 52 0.26 12.32 3.30
C ASP A 52 1.47 12.48 2.37
N ILE A 53 1.34 11.89 1.18
CA ILE A 53 2.37 11.88 0.15
C ILE A 53 1.90 12.56 -1.13
N SER A 54 0.92 13.47 -1.05
CA SER A 54 0.32 14.14 -2.22
C SER A 54 1.35 14.82 -3.13
N ASP A 55 2.48 15.25 -2.57
CA ASP A 55 3.57 15.91 -3.30
C ASP A 55 4.63 14.93 -3.87
N ILE A 56 4.57 13.64 -3.49
CA ILE A 56 5.50 12.60 -3.93
C ILE A 56 4.97 11.93 -5.20
N PRO A 57 5.73 11.90 -6.31
CA PRO A 57 5.31 11.24 -7.54
C PRO A 57 5.29 9.71 -7.35
N VAL A 58 4.11 9.12 -7.48
CA VAL A 58 3.87 7.68 -7.36
C VAL A 58 2.93 7.21 -8.48
N ILE A 59 3.06 5.95 -8.89
CA ILE A 59 2.16 5.28 -9.84
C ILE A 59 2.26 3.76 -9.67
N GLU A 60 1.11 3.10 -9.60
CA GLU A 60 0.99 1.65 -9.78
C GLU A 60 0.92 1.33 -11.28
N ILE A 61 1.54 0.22 -11.72
CA ILE A 61 1.61 -0.16 -13.14
C ILE A 61 0.88 -1.50 -13.34
N ASP A 62 -0.43 -1.42 -13.56
CA ASP A 62 -1.28 -2.59 -13.80
C ASP A 62 -1.59 -2.79 -15.28
N PHE A 63 -1.67 -1.69 -16.04
CA PHE A 63 -2.01 -1.70 -17.46
C PHE A 63 -0.91 -1.06 -18.34
N PRO A 64 -0.89 -1.34 -19.65
CA PRO A 64 0.04 -0.69 -20.58
C PRO A 64 0.00 0.84 -20.55
N GLU A 65 -1.17 1.43 -20.30
CA GLU A 65 -1.38 2.87 -20.18
C GLU A 65 -0.66 3.46 -18.96
N ASP A 66 -0.60 2.71 -17.85
CA ASP A 66 0.12 3.12 -16.65
C ASP A 66 1.62 3.14 -16.90
N LEU A 67 2.14 2.15 -17.64
CA LEU A 67 3.54 2.13 -18.06
C LEU A 67 3.86 3.33 -18.96
N GLU A 68 2.97 3.69 -19.88
CA GLU A 68 3.13 4.89 -20.70
C GLU A 68 3.14 6.17 -19.84
N LYS A 69 2.21 6.29 -18.90
CA LYS A 69 2.12 7.42 -17.96
C LYS A 69 3.35 7.49 -17.06
N ALA A 70 3.83 6.36 -16.56
CA ALA A 70 5.03 6.25 -15.74
C ALA A 70 6.23 6.80 -16.51
N ARG A 71 6.45 6.35 -17.74
CA ARG A 71 7.56 6.80 -18.59
C ARG A 71 7.49 8.28 -18.94
N LYS A 72 6.31 8.78 -19.31
CA LYS A 72 6.17 10.15 -19.85
C LYS A 72 5.98 11.23 -18.78
N LYS A 73 5.44 10.89 -17.60
CA LYS A 73 4.99 11.88 -16.61
C LYS A 73 5.55 11.67 -15.20
N ILE A 74 5.58 10.43 -14.71
CA ILE A 74 5.89 10.17 -13.29
C ILE A 74 7.38 9.95 -13.06
N TYR A 75 8.02 9.07 -13.84
CA TYR A 75 9.45 8.79 -13.73
C TYR A 75 10.35 10.02 -13.91
N PRO A 76 10.08 10.95 -14.86
CA PRO A 76 10.84 12.21 -14.94
C PRO A 76 10.77 13.06 -13.67
N ARG A 77 9.63 13.05 -12.95
CA ARG A 77 9.47 13.77 -11.67
C ARG A 77 10.25 13.10 -10.55
N ILE A 78 10.24 11.76 -10.48
CA ILE A 78 11.06 11.00 -9.53
C ILE A 78 12.54 11.33 -9.75
N LYS A 79 13.04 11.24 -11.00
CA LYS A 79 14.43 11.58 -11.33
C LYS A 79 14.82 13.00 -10.91
N ALA A 80 13.92 13.97 -11.09
CA ALA A 80 14.20 15.36 -10.72
C ALA A 80 14.25 15.56 -9.20
N MET A 81 13.65 14.68 -8.40
CA MET A 81 13.73 14.71 -6.94
C MET A 81 15.05 14.13 -6.41
N ASP A 82 15.57 13.06 -7.04
CA ASP A 82 16.83 12.42 -6.64
C ASP A 82 18.09 13.27 -6.95
N GLU A 83 17.96 14.25 -7.84
CA GLU A 83 19.05 15.16 -8.24
C GLU A 83 19.20 16.39 -7.32
N ASN A 84 18.37 16.51 -6.27
CA ASN A 84 18.42 17.56 -5.24
C ASN A 84 18.91 17.02 -3.90
#